data_AF-A0A6N9P6I9-F1
#
_entry.id   AF-A0A6N9P6I9-F1
#
_cell.length_a   1.000
_cell.length_b   1.000
_cell.length_c   1.000
_cell.angle_alpha   90.00
_cell.angle_beta   90.00
_cell.angle_gamma   90.00
#
_symmetry.space_group_name_H-M   'P 1'
#
loop_
_entity.id
_entity.type
_entity.pdbx_description
1 polymer ?
#
loop_
_entity_poly.entity_id
_entity_poly.type
_entity_poly.pdbx_seq_one_letter_code
_entity_poly.pdbx_strand_id
1 'polypeptide(L)' 'MIGLAGKKKDSDTLLTGFDHTHGDIAVLIIGRKESDGKVQIINQFQGKEAEELYKKLVEKR' A
#
# COMPACT_ATOMS: atom_id res chain seq x y z
N MET A 1 21.60 -21.95 27.42
CA MET A 1 21.45 -21.39 26.06
C MET A 1 20.10 -20.71 25.97
N ILE A 2 20.05 -19.38 25.82
CA ILE A 2 18.80 -18.67 25.51
C ILE A 2 18.68 -18.72 23.99
N GLY A 3 17.74 -19.52 23.48
CA GLY A 3 17.47 -19.57 22.05
C GLY A 3 16.93 -18.22 21.59
N LEU A 4 17.70 -17.50 20.76
CA LEU A 4 17.13 -16.49 19.89
C LEU A 4 16.27 -17.23 18.87
N ALA A 5 15.00 -17.47 19.21
CA ALA A 5 13.98 -17.76 18.22
C ALA A 5 13.95 -16.54 17.30
N GLY A 6 14.56 -16.64 16.12
CA GLY A 6 14.50 -15.60 15.10
C GLY A 6 13.04 -15.24 14.88
N LYS A 7 12.66 -13.99 15.20
CA LYS A 7 11.34 -13.45 14.85
C LYS A 7 11.12 -13.77 13.38
N LYS A 8 10.10 -14.58 13.07
CA LYS A 8 9.58 -14.66 11.70
C LYS A 8 9.31 -13.21 11.28
N LYS A 9 9.91 -12.79 10.18
CA LYS A 9 9.61 -11.50 9.58
C LYS A 9 8.16 -11.61 9.12
N ASP A 10 7.25 -10.97 9.86
CA ASP A 10 5.85 -10.89 9.45
C ASP A 10 5.81 -10.41 8.00
N SER A 11 5.00 -11.06 7.17
CA SER A 11 4.87 -10.68 5.77
C SER A 11 4.41 -9.23 5.71
N ASP A 12 5.29 -8.35 5.25
CA ASP A 12 4.98 -6.95 5.09
C ASP A 12 3.85 -6.82 4.06
N THR A 13 2.70 -6.35 4.50
CA THR A 13 1.51 -6.25 3.66
C THR A 13 1.24 -4.79 3.37
N LEU A 14 1.39 -4.42 2.10
CA LEU A 14 0.96 -3.13 1.57
C LEU A 14 -0.42 -3.29 0.94
N LEU A 15 -1.33 -2.39 1.33
CA LEU A 15 -2.67 -2.26 0.78
C LEU A 15 -2.71 -0.94 0.00
N THR A 16 -3.26 -0.99 -1.20
CA THR A 16 -3.36 0.19 -2.05
C THR A 16 -4.81 0.42 -2.43
N GLY A 17 -5.32 1.62 -2.14
CA GLY A 17 -6.64 2.08 -2.57
C GLY A 17 -6.49 3.13 -3.68
N PHE A 18 -7.24 2.99 -4.76
CA PHE A 18 -7.28 3.94 -5.87
C PHE A 18 -8.72 4.38 -6.13
N ASP A 19 -8.94 5.69 -6.21
CA ASP A 19 -10.21 6.27 -6.64
C ASP A 19 -9.97 7.24 -7.79
N HIS A 20 -10.75 7.07 -8.85
CA HIS A 20 -10.75 7.90 -10.05
C HIS A 20 -12.16 7.90 -10.66
N THR A 21 -13.17 8.05 -9.81
CA THR A 21 -14.56 8.17 -10.23
C THR A 21 -14.97 9.64 -10.32
N HIS A 22 -16.00 9.95 -11.12
CA HIS A 22 -16.71 11.24 -11.16
C HIS A 22 -15.95 12.49 -11.66
N GLY A 23 -14.79 12.34 -12.32
CA GLY A 23 -14.06 13.48 -12.88
C GLY A 23 -13.30 14.31 -11.84
N ASP A 24 -13.22 13.79 -10.60
CA ASP A 24 -12.37 14.32 -9.55
C ASP A 24 -10.90 13.94 -9.78
N ILE A 25 -10.00 14.65 -9.09
CA ILE A 25 -8.56 14.38 -9.08
C ILE A 25 -8.35 12.95 -8.59
N ALA A 26 -7.73 12.09 -9.41
CA ALA A 26 -7.43 10.71 -9.01
C ALA A 26 -6.62 10.67 -7.71
N VAL A 27 -6.90 9.72 -6.81
CA VAL A 27 -6.18 9.56 -5.54
C VAL A 27 -5.70 8.13 -5.37
N LEU A 28 -4.45 7.95 -4.94
CA LEU A 28 -3.86 6.66 -4.59
C LEU A 28 -3.35 6.72 -3.14
N ILE A 29 -3.90 5.88 -2.27
CA ILE A 29 -3.50 5.79 -0.84
C ILE A 29 -2.80 4.46 -0.62
N ILE A 30 -1.68 4.50 0.10
CA ILE A 30 -0.92 3.31 0.49
C ILE A 30 -1.01 3.13 2.00
N GLY A 31 -1.59 2.01 2.40
CA GLY A 31 -1.65 1.54 3.78
C GLY A 31 -0.66 0.40 4.02
N ARG A 32 -0.02 0.39 5.19
CA ARG A 32 0.78 -0.74 5.68
C ARG A 32 0.03 -1.42 6.81
N LYS A 33 -0.14 -2.74 6.72
CA LYS A 33 -0.73 -3.52 7.80
C LYS A 33 0.34 -3.83 8.85
N GLU A 34 0.10 -3.39 10.07
CA GLU A 34 0.93 -3.69 11.24
C GLU A 34 0.63 -5.10 11.79
N SER A 35 1.51 -5.59 12.67
CA SER A 35 1.37 -6.91 13.28
C SER A 35 0.13 -7.05 14.18
N ASP A 36 -0.38 -5.94 14.71
CA ASP A 36 -1.64 -5.89 15.48
C ASP A 36 -2.90 -5.84 14.58
N GLY A 37 -2.71 -5.89 13.25
CA GLY A 37 -3.77 -5.88 12.27
C GLY A 37 -4.28 -4.49 11.88
N LYS A 38 -3.81 -3.41 12.51
CA LYS A 38 -4.15 -2.04 12.11
C LYS A 38 -3.47 -1.68 10.79
N VAL A 39 -4.07 -0.74 10.07
CA VAL A 39 -3.52 -0.20 8.83
C VAL A 39 -3.11 1.25 9.08
N GLN A 40 -1.84 1.56 8.86
CA GLN A 40 -1.35 2.94 8.88
C GLN A 40 -1.23 3.45 7.44
N ILE A 41 -1.75 4.65 7.17
CA ILE A 41 -1.51 5.33 5.90
C ILE A 41 -0.06 5.82 5.91
N ILE A 42 0.74 5.33 4.98
CA ILE A 42 2.16 5.64 4.88
C ILE A 42 2.49 6.52 3.67
N ASN A 43 1.58 6.61 2.69
CA ASN A 43 1.74 7.51 1.54
C ASN A 43 0.41 7.84 0.86
N GLN A 44 0.37 8.97 0.15
CA GLN A 44 -0.73 9.40 -0.71
C GLN A 44 -0.21 10.10 -1.98
N PHE A 45 -0.81 9.81 -3.12
CA PHE A 45 -0.58 10.48 -4.39
C PHE A 45 -1.89 10.98 -4.97
N GLN A 46 -1.82 12.03 -5.79
CA GLN A 46 -3.00 12.62 -6.43
C GLN A 46 -2.76 13.04 -7.88
N GLY A 47 -3.84 13.13 -8.65
CA GLY A 47 -3.85 13.52 -10.05
C GLY A 47 -3.08 12.54 -10.93
N LYS A 48 -2.36 13.09 -11.90
CA LYS A 48 -1.64 12.30 -12.92
C LYS A 48 -0.67 11.27 -12.32
N GLU A 49 -0.01 11.60 -11.21
CA GLU A 49 0.91 10.68 -10.55
C GLU A 49 0.17 9.44 -9.98
N ALA A 50 -1.01 9.63 -9.38
CA ALA A 50 -1.84 8.54 -8.89
C ALA A 50 -2.27 7.60 -10.02
N GLU A 51 -2.69 8.16 -11.16
CA GLU A 51 -3.08 7.39 -12.35
C GLU A 51 -1.90 6.57 -12.92
N GLU A 52 -0.74 7.19 -13.08
CA GLU A 52 0.45 6.53 -13.62
C GLU A 52 0.95 5.40 -12.71
N LEU A 53 0.93 5.62 -11.40
CA LEU A 53 1.32 4.60 -10.42
C LEU A 53 0.32 3.45 -10.39
N TYR A 54 -0.99 3.75 -10.38
CA TYR A 54 -2.02 2.71 -10.45
C TYR A 54 -1.90 1.87 -11.72
N LYS A 55 -1.70 2.51 -12.87
CA LYS A 55 -1.49 1.82 -14.16
C LYS A 55 -0.32 0.83 -14.08
N LYS A 56 0.82 1.26 -13.52
CA LYS A 56 1.99 0.39 -13.31
C LYS A 56 1.73 -0.80 -12.38
N LEU A 57 0.78 -0.68 -11.45
CA LEU A 57 0.43 -1.76 -10.51
C LEU A 57 -0.49 -2.82 -11.13
N VAL A 58 -1.42 -2.41 -12.01
CA VAL A 58 -2.44 -3.32 -12.58
C VAL A 58 -2.05 -3.90 -13.93
N GLU A 59 -1.15 -3.26 -14.67
CA GLU A 59 -0.64 -3.80 -15.92
C GLU A 59 0.22 -5.05 -15.65
N LYS A 60 -0.24 -6.20 -16.15
CA LYS A 60 0.58 -7.42 -16.20
C LYS A 60 1.63 -7.23 -17.30
N ARG A 61 2.89 -7.39 -16.92
CA ARG A 61 3.99 -7.57 -17.89
C ARG A 61 3.92 -8.93 -18.54
#